data_AF-A0A962DKK1-F1
#
_entry.id   AF-A0A962DKK1-F1
#
_cell.length_a   1.000
_cell.length_b   1.000
_cell.length_c   1.000
_cell.angle_alpha   90.00
_cell.angle_beta   90.00
_cell.angle_gamma   90.00
#
_symmetry.space_group_name_H-M   'P 1'
#
loop_
_entity.id
_entity.type
_entity.pdbx_description
1 polymer ?
#
loop_
_entity_poly.entity_id
_entity_poly.type
_entity_poly.pdbx_seq_one_letter_code
_entity_poly.pdbx_strand_id
1 'polypeptide(L)'
;MSTLKQQHAVNPEITEEAIADYLQANPEFFERHSILLNNLRLPHSTGGAAVSLVERQILVLRQKNLKLERKLKDLVDIARSNDTLAARIHSLAMLMLAAPDQAGVIRVLEEQLRVSFNADRAILVVFDAPADAATAGRFLRVIGRDDPQIAPFRTFLQSNAPRCGQIRDAQR
;
A
#
# COMPACT_ATOMS: atom_id res chain seq x y z
N MET A 1 38.05 -7.88 -1.82
CA MET A 1 36.78 -7.78 -2.56
C MET A 1 36.66 -9.06 -3.39
N SER A 2 36.01 -10.14 -2.95
CA SER A 2 34.59 -10.27 -2.55
C SER A 2 33.70 -9.76 -3.70
N THR A 3 32.93 -10.54 -4.45
CA THR A 3 32.06 -11.67 -4.03
C THR A 3 31.68 -12.58 -5.21
N LEU A 4 31.77 -13.89 -4.95
CA LEU A 4 31.07 -15.08 -5.47
C LEU A 4 30.48 -15.10 -6.91
N LYS A 5 31.21 -15.77 -7.82
CA LYS A 5 30.62 -16.72 -8.76
C LYS A 5 29.94 -17.82 -7.93
N GLN A 6 28.62 -17.83 -7.85
CA GLN A 6 27.88 -18.90 -7.20
C GLN A 6 28.21 -20.24 -7.87
N GLN A 7 28.61 -21.16 -7.02
CA GLN A 7 29.14 -22.47 -7.32
C GLN A 7 28.07 -23.32 -8.02
N HIS A 8 28.40 -23.83 -9.21
CA HIS A 8 27.77 -25.04 -9.74
C HIS A 8 28.18 -26.18 -8.82
N ALA A 9 27.31 -26.51 -7.85
CA ALA A 9 27.43 -27.75 -7.10
C ALA A 9 26.96 -28.88 -8.02
N VAL A 10 27.90 -29.43 -8.79
CA VAL A 10 27.71 -30.68 -9.51
C VAL A 10 27.70 -31.80 -8.46
N ASN A 11 26.54 -32.42 -8.25
CA ASN A 11 26.36 -33.67 -7.51
C ASN A 11 25.95 -34.77 -8.52
N PRO A 12 26.26 -36.04 -8.21
CA PRO A 12 26.87 -37.00 -9.13
C PRO A 12 25.95 -37.39 -10.29
N GLU A 13 26.54 -37.48 -11.49
CA GLU A 13 26.11 -38.20 -12.71
C GLU A 13 24.68 -38.77 -12.73
N ILE A 14 23.65 -37.91 -12.65
CA ILE A 14 22.31 -38.32 -13.09
C ILE A 14 22.28 -38.08 -14.59
N THR A 15 22.45 -39.16 -15.36
CA THR A 15 22.34 -39.10 -16.83
C THR A 15 20.91 -38.84 -17.25
N GLU A 16 20.73 -38.24 -18.43
CA GLU A 16 19.39 -37.99 -18.97
C GLU A 16 18.59 -39.28 -19.13
N GLU A 17 19.25 -40.40 -19.47
CA GLU A 17 18.60 -41.72 -19.52
C GLU A 17 18.07 -42.15 -18.14
N ALA A 18 18.84 -41.96 -17.07
CA ALA A 18 18.39 -42.32 -15.73
C ALA A 18 17.17 -41.50 -15.28
N ILE A 19 17.09 -40.23 -15.69
CA ILE A 19 15.93 -39.36 -15.43
C ILE A 19 14.71 -39.85 -16.23
N ALA A 20 14.91 -40.21 -17.51
CA ALA A 20 13.85 -40.71 -18.37
C ALA A 20 13.27 -42.03 -17.83
N ASP A 21 14.14 -42.99 -17.48
CA ASP A 21 13.74 -44.27 -16.88
C ASP A 21 12.99 -44.07 -15.56
N TYR A 22 13.47 -43.16 -14.72
CA TYR A 22 12.81 -42.82 -13.46
C TYR A 22 11.41 -42.23 -13.67
N LEU A 23 11.25 -41.28 -14.59
CA LEU A 23 9.96 -40.66 -14.89
C LEU A 23 8.99 -41.66 -15.53
N GLN A 24 9.48 -42.59 -16.37
CA GLN A 24 8.67 -43.63 -16.99
C GLN A 24 8.20 -44.67 -15.97
N ALA A 25 9.04 -45.03 -14.99
CA ALA A 25 8.67 -45.90 -13.88
C ALA A 25 7.73 -45.22 -12.86
N ASN A 26 7.64 -43.89 -12.86
CA ASN A 26 6.85 -43.10 -11.91
C ASN A 26 5.91 -42.11 -12.63
N PRO A 27 4.85 -42.57 -13.33
CA PRO A 27 3.94 -41.70 -14.08
C PRO A 27 3.22 -40.66 -13.18
N GLU A 28 2.98 -40.99 -11.92
CA GLU A 28 2.33 -40.11 -10.94
C GLU A 28 3.26 -39.03 -10.37
N PHE A 29 4.54 -39.02 -10.77
CA PHE A 29 5.54 -38.08 -10.28
C PHE A 29 5.10 -36.62 -10.43
N PHE A 30 4.50 -36.26 -11.57
CA PHE A 30 4.05 -34.90 -11.81
C PHE A 30 2.74 -34.54 -11.11
N GLU A 31 1.93 -35.52 -10.70
CA GLU A 31 0.75 -35.28 -9.85
C GLU A 31 1.19 -34.92 -8.43
N ARG A 32 2.17 -35.68 -7.89
CA ARG A 32 2.78 -35.41 -6.58
C ARG A 32 3.61 -34.12 -6.56
N HIS A 33 4.14 -33.71 -7.71
CA HIS A 33 4.96 -32.50 -7.87
C HIS A 33 4.35 -31.50 -8.86
N SER A 34 3.07 -31.15 -8.68
CA SER A 34 2.33 -30.22 -9.55
C SER A 34 2.99 -28.84 -9.74
N ILE A 35 3.74 -28.37 -8.73
CA ILE A 35 4.51 -27.11 -8.81
C ILE A 35 5.62 -27.20 -9.86
N LEU A 36 6.26 -28.36 -10.01
CA LEU A 36 7.27 -28.57 -11.06
C LEU A 36 6.65 -28.50 -12.44
N LEU A 37 5.44 -29.04 -12.62
CA LEU A 37 4.69 -28.97 -13.88
C LEU A 37 4.34 -27.52 -14.30
N ASN A 38 4.08 -26.64 -13.32
CA ASN A 38 3.83 -25.22 -13.59
C ASN A 38 5.05 -24.49 -14.15
N ASN A 39 6.26 -24.94 -13.79
CA ASN A 39 7.52 -24.35 -14.22
C ASN A 39 8.17 -25.08 -15.41
N LEU A 40 7.74 -26.32 -15.68
CA LEU A 40 8.24 -27.15 -16.77
C LEU A 40 7.86 -26.53 -18.13
N ARG A 41 8.87 -26.35 -19.00
CA ARG A 41 8.68 -25.93 -20.39
C ARG A 41 8.83 -27.16 -21.29
N LEU A 42 7.72 -27.80 -21.61
CA LEU A 42 7.66 -28.87 -22.61
C LEU A 42 7.28 -28.26 -23.97
N PRO A 43 8.23 -28.11 -24.92
CA PRO A 43 7.87 -27.78 -26.28
C PRO A 43 7.11 -28.96 -26.91
N HIS A 44 5.87 -28.79 -27.36
CA HIS A 44 5.20 -29.80 -28.17
C HIS A 44 5.86 -29.88 -29.55
N SER A 45 6.65 -30.92 -29.79
CA SER A 45 7.16 -31.30 -31.10
C SER A 45 6.08 -32.02 -31.93
N THR A 46 4.92 -31.39 -32.14
CA THR A 46 4.07 -31.80 -33.28
C THR A 46 4.65 -31.11 -34.51
N GLY A 47 5.33 -31.90 -35.36
CA GLY A 47 6.26 -31.43 -36.38
C GLY A 47 5.72 -30.32 -37.28
N GLY A 48 6.43 -29.18 -37.28
CA GLY A 48 6.21 -28.06 -38.18
C GLY A 48 6.46 -26.72 -37.49
N ALA A 49 6.82 -25.69 -38.25
CA ALA A 49 7.09 -24.32 -37.79
C ALA A 49 5.87 -23.58 -37.17
N ALA A 50 4.85 -24.30 -36.71
CA ALA A 50 3.59 -23.77 -36.18
C ALA A 50 3.53 -23.94 -34.66
N VAL A 51 3.47 -22.83 -33.93
CA VAL A 51 3.25 -22.81 -32.47
C VAL A 51 1.84 -23.31 -32.17
N SER A 52 1.69 -24.30 -31.28
CA SER A 52 0.39 -24.85 -30.89
C SER A 52 -0.50 -23.78 -30.25
N LEU A 53 -1.73 -23.62 -30.75
CA LEU A 53 -2.71 -22.69 -30.19
C LEU A 53 -2.99 -22.96 -28.70
N VAL A 54 -2.91 -24.22 -28.28
CA VAL A 54 -3.11 -24.62 -26.87
C VAL A 54 -1.97 -24.09 -26.00
N GLU A 55 -0.72 -24.18 -26.45
CA GLU A 55 0.44 -23.61 -25.73
C GLU A 55 0.30 -22.09 -25.60
N ARG A 56 -0.11 -21.41 -26.68
CA ARG A 56 -0.35 -19.97 -26.64
C ARG A 56 -1.48 -19.61 -25.66
N GLN A 57 -2.56 -20.40 -25.62
CA GLN A 57 -3.66 -20.21 -24.69
C GLN A 57 -3.23 -20.44 -23.23
N ILE A 58 -2.45 -21.48 -22.94
CA ILE A 58 -1.91 -21.74 -21.59
C ILE A 58 -1.00 -20.60 -21.14
N LEU A 59 -0.11 -20.12 -22.01
CA LEU A 59 0.75 -18.98 -21.69
C LEU A 59 -0.07 -17.72 -21.37
N VAL A 60 -1.11 -17.43 -22.16
CA VAL A 60 -2.01 -16.30 -21.92
C VAL A 60 -2.77 -16.47 -20.60
N LEU A 61 -3.24 -17.68 -20.29
CA LEU A 61 -3.92 -17.96 -19.02
C LEU A 61 -2.97 -17.79 -17.83
N ARG A 62 -1.74 -18.29 -17.91
CA ARG A 62 -0.71 -18.09 -16.86
C ARG A 62 -0.40 -16.61 -16.65
N GLN A 63 -0.24 -15.84 -17.73
CA GLN A 63 -0.03 -14.40 -17.64
C GLN A 63 -1.23 -13.66 -17.03
N LYS A 64 -2.45 -14.04 -17.40
CA LYS A 64 -3.68 -13.49 -16.81
C LYS A 64 -3.77 -13.82 -15.33
N ASN A 65 -3.47 -15.05 -14.94
CA ASN A 65 -3.49 -15.48 -13.55
C ASN A 65 -2.48 -14.66 -12.72
N LEU A 66 -1.22 -14.58 -13.14
CA LEU A 66 -0.21 -13.74 -12.48
C LEU A 66 -0.64 -12.27 -12.36
N LYS A 67 -1.32 -11.72 -13.37
CA LYS A 67 -1.85 -10.34 -13.31
C LYS A 67 -2.98 -10.21 -12.29
N LEU A 68 -3.85 -11.21 -12.19
CA LEU A 68 -4.94 -11.24 -11.21
C LEU A 68 -4.42 -11.40 -9.79
N GLU A 69 -3.45 -12.29 -9.57
CA GLU A 69 -2.80 -12.47 -8.27
C GLU A 69 -2.16 -11.17 -7.77
N ARG A 70 -1.46 -10.44 -8.66
CA ARG A 70 -0.89 -9.12 -8.32
C ARG A 70 -1.96 -8.10 -7.95
N LYS A 71 -3.01 -8.00 -8.76
CA LYS A 71 -4.14 -7.09 -8.46
C LYS A 71 -4.83 -7.43 -7.15
N LEU A 72 -5.02 -8.73 -6.87
CA LEU A 72 -5.61 -9.18 -5.62
C LEU A 72 -4.73 -8.77 -4.44
N LYS A 73 -3.42 -8.96 -4.55
CA LYS A 73 -2.47 -8.51 -3.53
C LYS A 73 -2.59 -7.00 -3.28
N ASP A 74 -2.59 -6.19 -4.35
CA ASP A 74 -2.73 -4.74 -4.23
C ASP A 74 -4.05 -4.35 -3.53
N LEU A 75 -5.16 -5.01 -3.88
CA LEU A 75 -6.45 -4.76 -3.25
C LEU A 75 -6.47 -5.14 -1.77
N VAL A 76 -5.84 -6.26 -1.39
CA VAL A 76 -5.71 -6.68 0.01
C VAL A 76 -4.86 -5.69 0.80
N ASP A 77 -3.78 -5.19 0.22
CA ASP A 77 -2.92 -4.20 0.87
C ASP A 77 -3.65 -2.86 1.07
N ILE A 78 -4.45 -2.42 0.07
CA ILE A 78 -5.33 -1.25 0.20
C ILE A 78 -6.37 -1.48 1.29
N ALA A 79 -7.03 -2.65 1.32
CA ALA A 79 -8.04 -2.97 2.33
C ALA A 79 -7.47 -2.90 3.75
N ARG A 80 -6.29 -3.50 3.98
CA ARG A 80 -5.59 -3.43 5.28
C ARG A 80 -5.21 -2.01 5.69
N SER A 81 -4.75 -1.20 4.73
CA SER A 81 -4.44 0.20 4.97
C SER A 81 -5.70 0.99 5.37
N ASN A 82 -6.81 0.74 4.68
CA ASN A 82 -8.10 1.36 4.97
C ASN A 82 -8.64 0.95 6.35
N ASP A 83 -8.56 -0.33 6.71
CA ASP A 83 -8.98 -0.81 8.03
C ASP A 83 -8.18 -0.16 9.15
N THR A 84 -6.85 -0.04 8.95
CA THR A 84 -5.97 0.64 9.90
C THR A 84 -6.33 2.12 10.04
N LEU A 85 -6.63 2.80 8.92
CA LEU A 85 -7.05 4.19 8.93
C LEU A 85 -8.40 4.38 9.63
N ALA A 86 -9.38 3.51 9.34
CA ALA A 86 -10.70 3.54 9.96
C ALA A 86 -10.61 3.35 11.49
N ALA A 87 -9.79 2.41 11.96
CA ALA A 87 -9.54 2.20 13.38
C ALA A 87 -8.94 3.45 14.05
N ARG A 88 -7.98 4.12 13.39
CA ARG A 88 -7.39 5.38 13.89
C ARG A 88 -8.41 6.51 13.99
N ILE A 89 -9.26 6.66 12.97
CA ILE A 89 -10.34 7.66 12.97
C ILE A 89 -11.33 7.39 14.10
N HIS A 90 -11.75 6.13 14.27
CA HIS A 90 -12.66 5.74 15.35
C HIS A 90 -12.06 6.02 16.74
N SER A 91 -10.80 5.63 16.95
CA SER A 91 -10.07 5.89 18.19
C SER A 91 -9.97 7.39 18.48
N LEU A 92 -9.62 8.21 17.48
CA LEU A 92 -9.60 9.67 17.61
C LEU A 92 -10.97 10.22 18.04
N ALA A 93 -12.05 9.78 17.39
CA ALA A 93 -13.40 10.21 17.74
C ALA A 93 -13.75 9.88 19.20
N MET A 94 -13.42 8.67 19.66
CA MET A 94 -13.63 8.26 21.05
C MET A 94 -12.83 9.10 22.04
N LEU A 95 -11.55 9.38 21.74
CA LEU A 95 -10.69 10.20 22.59
C LEU A 95 -11.17 11.66 22.66
N MET A 96 -11.66 12.21 21.55
CA MET A 96 -12.23 13.56 21.52
C MET A 96 -13.53 13.64 22.32
N LEU A 97 -14.40 12.62 22.21
CA LEU A 97 -15.65 12.55 22.99
C LEU A 97 -15.41 12.39 24.49
N ALA A 98 -14.33 11.71 24.88
CA ALA A 98 -13.97 11.51 26.28
C ALA A 98 -13.21 12.70 26.90
N ALA A 99 -12.83 13.71 26.11
CA ALA A 99 -12.11 14.87 26.61
C ALA A 99 -13.03 15.74 27.49
N PRO A 100 -12.55 16.20 28.66
CA PRO A 100 -13.39 16.90 29.64
C PRO A 100 -13.73 18.34 29.23
N ASP A 101 -12.91 18.95 28.39
CA ASP A 101 -13.00 20.35 28.01
C ASP A 101 -12.41 20.61 26.61
N GLN A 102 -12.61 21.83 26.10
CA GLN A 102 -12.12 22.25 24.79
C GLN A 102 -10.59 22.14 24.68
N ALA A 103 -9.85 22.47 25.75
CA ALA A 103 -8.40 22.35 25.77
C ALA A 103 -7.95 20.89 25.63
N GLY A 104 -8.63 19.95 26.30
CA GLY A 104 -8.43 18.53 26.18
C GLY A 104 -8.66 18.01 24.76
N VAL A 105 -9.73 18.46 24.09
CA VAL A 105 -10.02 18.10 22.70
C VAL A 105 -8.88 18.54 21.76
N ILE A 106 -8.41 19.79 21.90
CA ILE A 106 -7.32 20.34 21.07
C ILE A 106 -6.03 19.54 21.28
N ARG A 107 -5.68 19.22 22.54
CA ARG A 107 -4.49 18.42 22.87
C ARG A 107 -4.56 17.01 22.29
N VAL A 108 -5.70 16.35 22.43
CA VAL A 108 -5.93 15.01 21.85
C VAL A 108 -5.77 15.07 20.33
N LEU A 109 -6.35 16.08 19.67
CA LEU A 109 -6.26 16.21 18.23
C LEU A 109 -4.81 16.45 17.77
N GLU A 110 -4.07 17.34 18.44
CA GLU A 110 -2.66 17.60 18.15
C GLU A 110 -1.81 16.32 18.25
N GLU A 111 -1.98 15.60 19.36
CA GLU A 111 -1.22 14.38 19.63
C GLU A 111 -1.54 13.28 18.62
N GLN A 112 -2.82 13.04 18.34
CA GLN A 112 -3.24 11.98 17.42
C GLN A 112 -2.83 12.30 15.98
N LEU A 113 -2.94 13.55 15.52
CA LEU A 113 -2.47 13.91 14.18
C LEU A 113 -0.97 13.63 14.01
N ARG A 114 -0.16 13.89 15.04
CA ARG A 114 1.28 13.61 15.03
C ARG A 114 1.61 12.12 15.13
N VAL A 115 1.03 11.42 16.11
CA VAL A 115 1.42 10.05 16.46
C VAL A 115 0.67 9.01 15.64
N SER A 116 -0.64 9.17 15.47
CA SER A 116 -1.50 8.20 14.80
C SER A 116 -1.62 8.48 13.31
N PHE A 117 -1.55 9.74 12.87
CA PHE A 117 -1.66 10.09 11.44
C PHE A 117 -0.32 10.48 10.80
N ASN A 118 0.78 10.52 11.57
CA ASN A 118 2.13 10.86 11.09
C ASN A 118 2.18 12.20 10.33
N ALA A 119 1.39 13.19 10.76
CA ALA A 119 1.41 14.51 10.15
C ALA A 119 2.70 15.25 10.49
N ASP A 120 3.51 15.61 9.49
CA ASP A 120 4.73 16.39 9.66
C ASP A 120 4.46 17.78 10.25
N ARG A 121 3.35 18.39 9.80
CA ARG A 121 2.86 19.68 10.28
C ARG A 121 1.34 19.64 10.33
N ALA A 122 0.79 20.05 11.46
CA ALA A 122 -0.63 20.26 11.64
C ALA A 122 -0.85 21.63 12.30
N ILE A 123 -1.87 22.34 11.85
CA ILE A 123 -2.29 23.63 12.40
C ILE A 123 -3.81 23.59 12.51
N LEU A 124 -4.32 23.88 13.70
CA LEU A 124 -5.74 24.09 13.96
C LEU A 124 -5.99 25.59 14.07
N VAL A 125 -6.87 26.10 13.20
CA VAL A 125 -7.32 27.48 13.23
C VAL A 125 -8.73 27.53 13.79
N VAL A 126 -8.92 28.24 14.89
CA VAL A 126 -10.22 28.45 15.52
C VAL A 126 -10.63 29.90 15.32
N PHE A 127 -11.82 30.09 14.74
CA PHE A 127 -12.45 31.41 14.62
C PHE A 127 -13.32 31.67 15.83
N ASP A 128 -13.38 32.93 16.25
CA ASP A 128 -14.35 33.43 17.23
C ASP A 128 -14.23 32.78 18.63
N ALA A 129 -13.02 32.42 19.07
CA ALA A 129 -12.78 31.91 20.43
C ALA A 129 -12.64 33.07 21.46
N PRO A 130 -13.09 32.88 22.71
CA PRO A 130 -12.90 33.88 23.77
C PRO A 130 -11.41 34.16 24.00
N ALA A 131 -11.08 35.44 24.21
CA ALA A 131 -9.71 35.98 24.25
C ALA A 131 -8.78 35.29 25.28
N ASP A 132 -9.33 34.57 26.27
CA ASP A 132 -8.60 33.83 27.30
C ASP A 132 -8.17 32.41 26.88
N ALA A 133 -8.52 31.93 25.68
CA ALA A 133 -8.04 30.65 25.15
C ALA A 133 -6.57 30.70 24.66
N ALA A 134 -5.77 31.57 25.27
CA ALA A 134 -4.36 31.77 24.95
C ALA A 134 -3.49 30.65 25.56
N THR A 135 -3.55 29.49 24.93
CA THR A 135 -2.32 28.71 24.72
C THR A 135 -2.08 28.65 23.22
N ALA A 136 -1.74 29.80 22.64
CA ALA A 136 -1.31 29.94 21.26
C ALA A 136 0.05 29.22 21.08
N GLY A 137 0.00 27.91 20.93
CA GLY A 137 1.14 27.07 20.60
C GLY A 137 1.41 27.02 19.10
N ARG A 138 2.34 26.16 18.69
CA ARG A 138 2.64 25.93 17.27
C ARG A 138 1.48 25.30 16.49
N PHE A 139 0.61 24.57 17.19
CA PHE A 139 -0.55 23.88 16.63
C PHE A 139 -1.81 24.75 16.57
N LEU A 140 -2.16 25.46 17.65
CA LEU A 140 -3.41 26.22 17.75
C LEU A 140 -3.22 27.70 17.39
N ARG A 141 -4.03 28.20 16.45
CA ARG A 141 -4.17 29.62 16.14
C ARG A 141 -5.60 30.08 16.39
N VAL A 142 -5.74 31.13 17.18
CA VAL A 142 -7.02 31.82 17.38
C VAL A 142 -6.94 33.15 16.65
N ILE A 143 -7.78 33.31 15.62
CA ILE A 143 -7.79 34.51 14.77
C ILE A 143 -9.23 34.90 14.43
N GLY A 144 -9.46 36.18 14.18
CA GLY A 144 -10.76 36.66 13.69
C GLY A 144 -10.99 36.25 12.24
N ARG A 145 -12.25 36.10 11.81
CA ARG A 145 -12.57 35.73 10.42
C ARG A 145 -12.07 36.72 9.36
N ASP A 146 -11.90 37.98 9.75
CA ASP A 146 -11.42 39.06 8.90
C ASP A 146 -9.90 39.27 8.96
N ASP A 147 -9.15 38.39 9.64
CA ASP A 147 -7.71 38.51 9.78
C ASP A 147 -7.00 38.45 8.40
N PRO A 148 -6.08 39.37 8.08
CA PRO A 148 -5.31 39.37 6.84
C PRO A 148 -4.58 38.05 6.55
N GLN A 149 -4.17 37.30 7.57
CA GLN A 149 -3.48 36.02 7.42
C GLN A 149 -4.37 34.94 6.77
N ILE A 150 -5.70 35.10 6.81
CA ILE A 150 -6.66 34.16 6.21
C ILE A 150 -6.95 34.50 4.75
N ALA A 151 -6.65 35.72 4.30
CA ALA A 151 -6.96 36.17 2.94
C ALA A 151 -6.54 35.16 1.84
N PRO A 152 -5.34 34.52 1.90
CA PRO A 152 -4.92 33.50 0.93
C PRO A 152 -5.77 32.21 0.95
N PHE A 153 -6.51 31.95 2.04
CA PHE A 153 -7.33 30.76 2.27
C PHE A 153 -8.82 31.01 2.06
N ARG A 154 -9.28 32.24 1.74
CA ARG A 154 -10.70 32.58 1.61
C ARG A 154 -11.48 31.65 0.67
N THR A 155 -10.94 31.38 -0.52
CA THR A 155 -11.59 30.47 -1.49
C THR A 155 -11.73 29.05 -0.95
N PHE A 156 -10.77 28.59 -0.14
CA PHE A 156 -10.85 27.29 0.52
C PHE A 156 -11.91 27.28 1.62
N LEU A 157 -11.95 28.31 2.48
CA LEU A 157 -12.93 28.41 3.56
C LEU A 157 -14.38 28.58 3.09
N GLN A 158 -14.58 29.13 1.88
CA GLN A 158 -15.90 29.21 1.24
C GLN A 158 -16.35 27.87 0.64
N SER A 159 -15.43 26.92 0.44
CA SER A 159 -15.74 25.60 -0.09
C SER A 159 -15.98 24.59 1.04
N ASN A 160 -17.03 23.78 0.93
CA ASN A 160 -17.28 22.68 1.87
C ASN A 160 -16.49 21.40 1.52
N ALA A 161 -15.42 21.51 0.73
CA ALA A 161 -14.64 20.38 0.27
C ALA A 161 -13.18 20.51 0.74
N PRO A 162 -12.54 19.38 1.14
CA PRO A 162 -11.12 19.41 1.48
C PRO A 162 -10.29 19.73 0.23
N ARG A 163 -9.28 20.58 0.39
CA ARG A 163 -8.35 20.91 -0.69
C ARG A 163 -7.02 20.20 -0.45
N CYS A 164 -6.74 19.20 -1.26
CA CYS A 164 -5.50 18.42 -1.21
C CYS A 164 -4.58 18.82 -2.38
N GLY A 165 -3.27 18.82 -2.15
CA GLY A 165 -2.27 19.12 -3.18
C GLY A 165 -1.22 20.13 -2.72
N GLN A 166 -0.61 20.82 -3.67
CA GLN A 166 0.45 21.80 -3.37
C GLN A 166 -0.13 23.08 -2.79
N ILE A 167 0.49 23.56 -1.70
CA ILE A 167 0.21 24.85 -1.08
C ILE A 167 0.83 25.95 -1.95
N ARG A 168 0.10 27.04 -2.19
CA ARG A 168 0.61 28.21 -2.93
C ARG A 168 1.62 28.97 -2.07
N ASP A 169 2.57 29.68 -2.67
CA ASP A 169 3.58 30.44 -1.91
C ASP A 169 2.97 31.47 -0.94
N ALA A 170 1.85 32.08 -1.32
CA ALA A 170 1.08 33.00 -0.46
C ALA A 170 0.41 32.32 0.76
N GLN A 171 0.42 30.99 0.83
CA GLN A 171 -0.20 30.16 1.87
C GLN A 171 0.84 29.40 2.72
N ARG A 172 2.13 29.59 2.44
CA ARG A 172 3.22 28.85 3.09
C ARG A 172 3.64 29.47 4.43
#